data_AF-X1CB26-F1
#
_entry.id   AF-X1CB26-F1
#
_cell.length_a   1.000
_cell.length_b   1.000
_cell.length_c   1.000
_cell.angle_alpha   90.00
_cell.angle_beta   90.00
_cell.angle_gamma   90.00
#
_symmetry.space_group_name_H-M   'P 1'
#
loop_
_entity.id
_entity.type
_entity.pdbx_description
1 polymer ?
#
loop_
_entity_poly.entity_id
_entity_poly.type
_entity_poly.pdbx_seq_one_letter_code
_entity_poly.pdbx_strand_id
1 'polypeptide(L)' 'MPKSLLNGKDIMKALNLKSGPKIGKILNQLRDQELAGKLKTKDQAIAWLQENHK' A
#
# COMPACT_ATOMS: atom_id res chain seq x y z
N MET A 1 15.57 -8.40 -1.25
CA MET A 1 14.09 -8.38 -1.18
C MET A 1 13.54 -7.50 -2.31
N PRO A 2 12.42 -7.87 -2.96
CA PRO A 2 11.85 -7.08 -4.04
C PRO A 2 11.35 -5.73 -3.53
N LYS A 3 11.46 -4.69 -4.36
CA LYS A 3 10.98 -3.34 -4.05
C LYS A 3 9.45 -3.37 -3.93
N SER A 4 8.90 -2.73 -2.89
CA SER A 4 7.44 -2.63 -2.75
C SER A 4 6.84 -1.88 -3.94
N LEU A 5 5.61 -2.25 -4.32
CA LEU A 5 4.84 -1.69 -5.41
C LEU A 5 4.56 -0.20 -5.16
N LEU A 6 4.23 0.15 -3.91
CA LEU A 6 3.97 1.52 -3.49
C LEU A 6 4.89 1.92 -2.33
N ASN A 7 5.16 3.21 -2.23
CA ASN A 7 5.85 3.80 -1.08
C ASN A 7 4.90 4.65 -0.21
N GLY A 8 5.39 5.18 0.91
CA GLY A 8 4.56 5.97 1.82
C GLY A 8 3.94 7.22 1.18
N LYS A 9 4.63 7.87 0.23
CA LYS A 9 4.07 9.03 -0.51
C LYS A 9 2.92 8.61 -1.42
N ASP A 10 3.03 7.46 -2.06
CA ASP A 10 1.97 6.93 -2.91
C ASP A 10 0.72 6.64 -2.08
N ILE A 11 0.88 6.03 -0.90
CA ILE A 11 -0.22 5.75 0.04
C ILE A 11 -0.88 7.04 0.53
N MET A 12 -0.09 8.05 0.92
CA MET A 12 -0.62 9.36 1.33
C MET A 12 -1.48 9.98 0.25
N LYS A 13 -1.03 9.94 -1.01
CA LYS A 13 -1.77 10.49 -2.15
C LYS A 13 -3.02 9.66 -2.46
N ALA A 14 -2.94 8.33 -2.42
CA ALA A 14 -4.05 7.44 -2.76
C ALA A 14 -5.20 7.51 -1.75
N LEU A 15 -4.90 7.73 -0.48
CA LEU A 15 -5.88 7.75 0.62
C LEU A 15 -6.13 9.15 1.20
N ASN A 16 -5.51 10.18 0.64
CA ASN A 16 -5.54 11.55 1.15
C ASN A 16 -5.18 11.65 2.65
N LEU A 17 -4.16 10.87 3.08
CA LEU A 17 -3.71 10.80 4.47
C LEU A 17 -2.49 11.70 4.69
N LYS A 18 -2.42 12.27 5.90
CA LYS A 18 -1.19 12.92 6.38
C LYS A 18 -0.15 11.87 6.82
N SER A 19 1.11 12.31 6.90
CA SER A 19 2.19 11.50 7.44
C SER A 19 1.86 11.02 8.86
N GLY A 20 2.15 9.75 9.15
CA GLY A 20 1.91 9.19 10.48
C GLY A 20 2.06 7.67 10.54
N PRO A 21 1.97 7.09 11.75
CA PRO A 21 2.20 5.66 11.99
C PRO A 21 1.21 4.75 11.25
N LYS A 22 0.01 5.26 10.89
CA LYS A 22 -0.97 4.54 10.06
C LYS A 22 -0.37 4.13 8.70
N ILE A 23 0.50 4.95 8.10
CA ILE A 23 1.14 4.63 6.81
C ILE A 23 2.07 3.42 6.96
N GLY A 24 2.82 3.33 8.06
CA GLY A 24 3.67 2.17 8.33
C GLY A 24 2.87 0.87 8.46
N LYS A 25 1.69 0.93 9.10
CA LYS A 25 0.78 -0.22 9.18
C LYS A 25 0.29 -0.65 7.79
N ILE A 26 -0.13 0.32 6.97
CA ILE A 26 -0.59 0.06 5.60
C ILE A 26 0.54 -0.51 4.73
N LEU A 27 1.76 0.02 4.84
CA LEU A 27 2.94 -0.51 4.13
C LEU A 27 3.21 -1.97 4.48
N ASN A 28 3.10 -2.33 5.76
CA ASN A 28 3.29 -3.72 6.18
C ASN A 28 2.18 -4.63 5.62
N GLN A 29 0.92 -4.22 5.68
CA GLN A 29 -0.18 -5.00 5.11
C GLN A 29 -0.06 -5.16 3.59
N LEU A 30 0.33 -4.08 2.89
CA LEU A 30 0.61 -4.12 1.46
C LEU A 30 1.72 -5.13 1.15
N ARG A 31 2.78 -5.11 1.97
CA ARG A 31 3.91 -6.04 1.84
C ARG A 31 3.48 -7.49 1.98
N ASP A 32 2.59 -7.79 2.91
CA ASP A 32 2.07 -9.15 3.09
C ASP A 32 1.28 -9.62 1.86
N GLN A 33 0.49 -8.73 1.24
CA GLN A 33 -0.23 -9.06 0.01
C GLN A 33 0.70 -9.25 -1.20
N GLU A 34 1.77 -8.47 -1.29
CA GLU A 34 2.82 -8.63 -2.32
C GLU A 34 3.51 -9.99 -2.18
N LEU A 35 3.92 -10.36 -0.96
CA LEU A 35 4.59 -11.64 -0.68
C LEU A 35 3.67 -12.84 -0.90
N ALA A 36 2.38 -12.69 -0.63
CA ALA A 36 1.36 -13.69 -0.96
C ALA A 36 1.07 -13.80 -2.47
N GLY A 37 1.67 -12.95 -3.31
CA GLY A 37 1.44 -12.93 -4.75
C GLY A 37 0.06 -12.42 -5.18
N LYS A 38 -0.69 -11.82 -4.25
CA LYS A 38 -2.04 -11.27 -4.47
C LYS A 38 -1.99 -9.93 -5.19
N LEU A 39 -0.94 -9.14 -4.94
CA LEU A 39 -0.69 -7.87 -5.62
C LEU A 39 0.62 -7.96 -6.39
N LYS A 40 0.56 -7.70 -7.69
CA LYS A 40 1.71 -7.78 -8.61
C LYS A 40 1.98 -6.46 -9.31
N THR A 41 1.03 -5.53 -9.32
CA THR A 41 1.13 -4.24 -10.01
C THR A 41 0.76 -3.09 -9.11
N LYS A 42 1.24 -1.89 -9.45
CA LYS A 42 0.89 -0.65 -8.74
C LYS A 42 -0.61 -0.40 -8.72
N ASP A 43 -1.30 -0.66 -9.82
CA ASP A 43 -2.73 -0.40 -9.93
C ASP A 43 -3.53 -1.33 -9.01
N GLN A 44 -3.15 -2.61 -8.91
CA GLN A 44 -3.72 -3.55 -7.95
C GLN A 44 -3.50 -3.07 -6.51
N ALA A 45 -2.29 -2.58 -6.20
CA ALA A 45 -1.99 -2.04 -4.90
C ALA A 45 -2.84 -0.80 -4.56
N ILE A 46 -3.03 0.12 -5.52
CA ILE A 46 -3.87 1.32 -5.33
C ILE A 46 -5.35 0.92 -5.13
N ALA A 47 -5.88 0.01 -5.94
CA ALA A 47 -7.24 -0.49 -5.79
C ALA A 47 -7.43 -1.14 -4.41
N TRP A 48 -6.51 -1.99 -4.00
CA TRP A 48 -6.52 -2.63 -2.68
C TRP A 48 -6.51 -1.61 -1.54
N LEU A 49 -5.69 -0.54 -1.63
CA LEU A 49 -5.70 0.55 -0.66
C LEU A 49 -7.08 1.21 -0.56
N GLN A 50 -7.69 1.53 -1.70
CA GLN A 50 -8.99 2.20 -1.76
C GLN A 50 -10.15 1.30 -1.29
N GLU A 51 -10.02 -0.02 -1.40
CA GLU A 51 -11.05 -0.95 -0.90
C GLU A 51 -10.93 -1.21 0.60
N ASN A 52 -9.70 -1.26 1.15
CA ASN A 52 -9.45 -1.70 2.52
C ASN A 52 -9.22 -0.55 3.52
N HIS A 53 -8.97 0.66 3.03
CA HIS A 53 -8.50 1.78 3.87
C HIS A 53 -9.07 3.16 3.52
N LYS A 54 -10.14 3.24 2.72
CA LYS A 54 -10.84 4.50 2.42
C LYS A 54 -11.48 5.14 3.65
#